data_AF-A0A2G8LNP9-F1
#
_entry.id   AF-A0A2G8LNP9-F1
#
_cell.length_a   1.000
_cell.length_b   1.000
_cell.length_c   1.000
_cell.angle_alpha   90.00
_cell.angle_beta   90.00
_cell.angle_gamma   90.00
#
_symmetry.space_group_name_H-M   'P 1'
#
loop_
_entity.id
_entity.type
_entity.pdbx_description
1 polymer ?
#
loop_
_entity_poly.entity_id
_entity_poly.type
_entity_poly.pdbx_seq_one_letter_code
_entity_poly.pdbx_strand_id
1 'polypeptide(L)'
;MSKSEVHDEKVSIQKVLLQLENKYGRPTTRETKEIMKPLYDRYRNLKRLIAKFEVRRTLAEEVVSSSPPNLNTIDEHEETKEFTPKQLGTIHTLYTEDDLEPCMVTQEIPSGVRGQYKSFDPEETLQSPVDLSGRADSPLSPDSSANFKNLADASLSELIKTQNQALSDKKRVRRLLKEFEDNFFKEKGRKVQKEDRGPMEDEYNEYKRVKKQLKLLDALMEKHQSQTNTGVT
;
A
#
# COMPACT_ATOMS: atom_id res chain seq x y z
N MET A 1 17.39 20.89 4.01
CA MET A 1 18.24 19.98 3.22
C MET A 1 18.01 20.25 1.75
N SER A 2 19.04 20.73 1.07
CA SER A 2 19.08 20.90 -0.38
C SER A 2 19.14 19.53 -1.08
N LYS A 3 18.82 19.48 -2.38
CA LYS A 3 18.91 18.24 -3.17
C LYS A 3 20.33 17.66 -3.17
N SER A 4 21.36 18.51 -3.24
CA SER A 4 22.77 18.10 -3.21
C SER A 4 23.13 17.45 -1.88
N GLU A 5 22.81 18.10 -0.76
CA GLU A 5 23.08 17.56 0.58
C GLU A 5 22.46 16.18 0.79
N VAL A 6 21.21 15.98 0.33
CA VAL A 6 20.53 14.67 0.45
C VAL A 6 21.23 13.60 -0.40
N HIS A 7 21.79 13.98 -1.55
CA HIS A 7 22.56 13.06 -2.39
C HIS A 7 23.90 12.71 -1.75
N ASP A 8 24.62 13.70 -1.22
CA ASP A 8 25.91 13.50 -0.58
C ASP A 8 25.79 12.64 0.68
N GLU A 9 24.75 12.87 1.48
CA GLU A 9 24.43 12.02 2.63
C GLU A 9 24.10 10.59 2.19
N LYS A 10 23.34 10.41 1.10
CA LYS A 10 23.02 9.08 0.57
C LYS A 10 24.29 8.32 0.22
N VAL A 11 25.23 8.97 -0.47
CA VAL A 11 26.52 8.37 -0.85
C VAL A 11 27.35 8.05 0.39
N SER A 12 27.39 8.95 1.38
CA SER A 12 28.08 8.71 2.66
C SER A 12 27.55 7.46 3.37
N ILE A 13 26.23 7.32 3.50
CA ILE A 13 25.62 6.14 4.14
C ILE A 13 25.88 4.87 3.32
N GLN A 14 25.84 4.93 1.98
CA GLN A 14 26.18 3.78 1.13
C GLN A 14 27.63 3.31 1.38
N LYS A 15 28.59 4.24 1.49
CA LYS A 15 29.98 3.92 1.80
C LYS A 15 30.12 3.24 3.16
N VAL A 16 29.45 3.76 4.19
CA VAL A 16 29.48 3.16 5.54
C VAL A 16 28.86 1.76 5.54
N LEU A 17 27.71 1.57 4.89
CA LEU A 17 27.07 0.26 4.78
C LEU A 17 27.98 -0.75 4.07
N LEU A 18 28.67 -0.34 3.01
CA LEU A 18 29.60 -1.19 2.27
C LEU A 18 30.85 -1.53 3.10
N GLN A 19 31.40 -0.57 3.85
CA GLN A 19 32.52 -0.82 4.77
C GLN A 19 32.15 -1.83 5.86
N LEU A 20 30.92 -1.75 6.38
CA LEU A 20 30.40 -2.70 7.36
C LEU A 20 30.23 -4.10 6.76
N GLU A 21 29.69 -4.20 5.53
CA GLU A 21 29.59 -5.48 4.83
C GLU A 21 30.98 -6.08 4.54
N ASN A 22 31.95 -5.28 4.15
CA ASN A 22 33.33 -5.73 3.91
C ASN A 22 33.99 -6.24 5.20
N LYS A 23 33.76 -5.57 6.34
CA LYS A 23 34.40 -5.91 7.62
C LYS A 23 33.73 -7.06 8.37
N TYR A 24 32.40 -7.11 8.35
CA TYR A 24 31.61 -8.03 9.19
C TYR A 24 30.78 -9.03 8.37
N GLY A 25 30.74 -8.89 7.04
CA GLY A 25 29.87 -9.66 6.17
C GLY A 25 28.41 -9.20 6.22
N ARG A 26 27.51 -10.03 5.69
CA ARG A 26 26.08 -9.71 5.65
C ARG A 26 25.43 -9.85 7.04
N PRO A 27 24.60 -8.89 7.49
CA PRO A 27 23.94 -8.98 8.80
C PRO A 27 22.93 -10.14 8.86
N THR A 28 23.33 -11.27 9.43
CA THR A 28 22.48 -12.47 9.57
C THR A 28 21.78 -12.51 10.93
N THR A 29 22.48 -12.12 12.00
CA THR A 29 21.97 -12.15 13.38
C THR A 29 21.03 -10.99 13.69
N ARG A 30 20.21 -11.14 14.75
CA ARG A 30 19.29 -10.09 15.19
C ARG A 30 20.03 -8.85 15.70
N GLU A 31 21.08 -9.06 16.48
CA GLU A 31 21.87 -7.98 17.10
C GLU A 31 22.57 -7.11 16.04
N THR A 32 23.22 -7.75 15.05
CA THR A 32 23.88 -7.01 13.94
C THR A 32 22.88 -6.22 13.10
N LYS A 33 21.67 -6.77 12.88
CA LYS A 33 20.57 -6.04 12.23
C LYS A 33 20.10 -4.84 13.05
N GLU A 34 20.00 -4.97 14.37
CA GLU A 34 19.60 -3.87 15.26
C GLU A 34 20.62 -2.72 15.22
N ILE A 35 21.92 -3.03 15.24
CA ILE A 35 23.00 -2.03 15.14
C ILE A 35 22.98 -1.30 13.78
N MET A 36 22.74 -2.01 12.68
CA MET A 36 22.73 -1.41 11.33
C MET A 36 21.40 -0.75 10.95
N LYS A 37 20.31 -1.07 11.65
CA LYS A 37 18.96 -0.51 11.42
C LYS A 37 18.93 1.01 11.25
N PRO A 38 19.53 1.85 12.11
CA PRO A 38 19.52 3.31 11.93
C PRO A 38 20.13 3.76 10.60
N LEU A 39 21.18 3.08 10.11
CA LEU A 39 21.80 3.39 8.82
C LEU A 39 20.87 3.05 7.65
N TYR A 40 20.22 1.88 7.71
CA TYR A 40 19.24 1.48 6.70
C TYR A 40 18.02 2.40 6.66
N ASP A 41 17.49 2.78 7.82
CA ASP A 41 16.34 3.69 7.90
C ASP A 41 16.69 5.07 7.35
N ARG A 42 17.87 5.61 7.69
CA ARG A 42 18.37 6.87 7.14
C ARG A 42 18.53 6.81 5.62
N TYR A 43 19.18 5.79 5.08
CA TYR A 43 19.30 5.58 3.63
C TYR A 43 17.94 5.52 2.92
N ARG A 44 16.98 4.77 3.48
CA ARG A 44 15.63 4.66 2.91
C ARG A 44 14.90 6.00 2.92
N ASN A 45 15.06 6.79 3.98
CA ASN A 45 14.49 8.14 4.06
C ASN A 45 15.09 9.05 2.98
N LEU A 46 16.41 9.02 2.79
CA LEU A 46 17.09 9.78 1.74
C LEU A 46 16.61 9.35 0.34
N LYS A 47 16.51 8.04 0.08
CA LYS A 47 15.99 7.52 -1.20
C LYS A 47 14.56 8.02 -1.48
N ARG A 48 13.68 8.04 -0.47
CA ARG A 48 12.33 8.61 -0.61
C ARG A 48 12.37 10.11 -0.85
N LEU A 49 13.28 10.84 -0.20
CA LEU A 49 13.41 12.28 -0.33
C LEU A 49 13.94 12.68 -1.72
N ILE A 50 14.87 11.92 -2.28
CA ILE A 50 15.36 12.09 -3.67
C ILE A 50 14.23 11.86 -4.66
N ALA A 51 13.45 10.78 -4.50
CA ALA A 51 12.28 10.53 -5.35
C ALA A 51 11.26 11.70 -5.28
N LYS A 52 11.05 12.28 -4.09
CA LYS A 52 10.21 13.48 -3.93
C LYS A 52 10.78 14.71 -4.66
N PHE A 53 12.11 14.91 -4.66
CA PHE A 53 12.74 15.99 -5.42
C PHE A 53 12.68 15.79 -6.94
N GLU A 54 12.59 14.54 -7.41
CA GLU A 54 12.38 14.23 -8.83
C GLU A 54 10.94 14.53 -9.24
N VAL A 55 9.95 14.07 -8.48
CA VAL A 55 8.52 14.36 -8.73
C VAL A 55 8.22 15.86 -8.65
N ARG A 56 8.83 16.59 -7.71
CA ARG A 56 8.65 18.06 -7.64
C ARG A 56 9.21 18.76 -8.88
N ARG A 57 10.27 18.24 -9.50
CA ARG A 57 10.85 18.82 -10.71
C ARG A 57 9.93 18.63 -11.91
N THR A 58 9.38 17.43 -12.09
CA THR A 58 8.47 17.14 -13.20
C THR A 58 7.19 17.99 -13.11
N LEU A 59 6.66 18.18 -11.91
CA LEU A 59 5.50 19.06 -11.70
C LEU A 59 5.83 20.55 -11.88
N ALA A 60 7.06 20.97 -11.59
CA ALA A 60 7.49 22.35 -11.86
C ALA A 60 7.76 22.61 -13.35
N GLU A 61 8.17 21.60 -14.11
CA GLU A 61 8.34 21.68 -15.58
C GLU A 61 7.00 21.69 -16.32
N GLU A 62 5.97 20.98 -15.84
CA GLU A 62 4.62 21.01 -16.43
C GLU A 62 3.95 22.40 -16.38
N VAL A 63 4.35 23.26 -15.44
CA VAL A 63 3.79 24.63 -15.31
C VAL A 63 4.45 25.63 -16.27
N VAL A 64 5.58 25.27 -16.91
CA VAL A 64 6.35 26.17 -17.80
C VAL A 64 6.16 25.84 -19.30
N SER A 65 5.47 24.75 -19.64
CA SER A 65 5.11 24.43 -21.03
C SER A 65 3.59 24.44 -21.23
N SER A 66 3.00 25.64 -21.28
CA SER A 66 1.61 25.83 -21.72
C SER A 66 1.51 25.79 -23.26
N SER A 67 1.89 24.67 -23.87
CA SER A 67 1.44 24.34 -25.23
C SER A 67 0.78 22.97 -25.21
N PRO A 68 -0.55 22.89 -25.41
CA PRO A 68 -1.23 21.61 -25.51
C PRO A 68 -0.65 20.83 -26.72
N PRO A 69 -0.56 19.49 -26.65
CA PRO A 69 -0.27 18.70 -27.84
C PRO A 69 -1.39 18.95 -28.85
N ASN A 70 -1.05 19.52 -30.01
CA ASN A 70 -1.96 19.65 -31.15
C ASN A 70 -2.41 18.24 -31.56
N LEU A 71 -3.62 17.86 -31.13
CA LEU A 71 -4.34 16.72 -31.67
C LEU A 71 -4.79 17.13 -33.07
N ASN A 72 -4.00 16.79 -34.08
CA ASN A 72 -4.44 16.89 -35.47
C ASN A 72 -5.66 15.96 -35.65
N THR A 73 -6.76 16.50 -36.17
CA THR A 73 -7.91 15.71 -36.62
C THR A 73 -7.45 14.68 -37.63
N ILE A 74 -7.78 13.41 -37.40
CA ILE A 74 -7.54 12.33 -38.34
C ILE A 74 -8.56 12.49 -39.46
N ASP A 75 -8.13 12.82 -40.67
CA ASP A 75 -8.98 12.75 -41.85
C ASP A 75 -9.34 11.27 -42.08
N GLU A 76 -10.63 10.98 -41.96
CA GLU A 76 -11.21 9.69 -42.29
C GLU A 76 -11.12 9.52 -43.81
N HIS A 77 -10.09 8.86 -44.37
CA HIS A 77 -10.08 8.15 -45.68
C HIS A 77 -8.66 7.69 -46.15
N GLU A 78 -7.81 7.11 -45.28
CA GLU A 78 -6.58 6.45 -45.76
C GLU A 78 -6.51 4.97 -45.34
N GLU A 79 -6.36 4.11 -46.34
CA GLU A 79 -6.29 2.66 -46.23
C GLU A 79 -5.13 2.21 -45.34
N THR A 80 -5.38 1.25 -44.45
CA THR A 80 -4.40 0.67 -43.53
C THR A 80 -3.33 -0.13 -44.26
N LYS A 81 -2.23 0.54 -44.64
CA LYS A 81 -0.98 -0.12 -45.02
C LYS A 81 -0.15 -0.43 -43.76
N GLU A 82 -0.12 -1.72 -43.44
CA GLU A 82 1.01 -2.45 -42.87
C GLU A 82 1.59 -1.93 -41.53
N PHE A 83 1.01 -2.46 -40.44
CA PHE A 83 1.56 -2.35 -39.09
C PHE A 83 2.84 -3.19 -38.98
N THR A 84 4.01 -2.57 -39.17
CA THR A 84 5.26 -3.14 -38.68
C THR A 84 5.49 -2.67 -37.24
N PRO A 85 5.50 -3.56 -36.22
CA PRO A 85 5.82 -3.15 -34.86
C PRO A 85 7.30 -2.75 -34.79
N LYS A 86 7.56 -1.45 -34.65
CA LYS A 86 8.89 -0.94 -34.28
C LYS A 86 9.17 -1.39 -32.85
N GLN A 87 10.12 -2.32 -32.70
CA GLN A 87 10.73 -2.68 -31.42
C GLN A 87 11.10 -1.40 -30.66
N LEU A 88 10.48 -1.18 -29.50
CA LEU A 88 10.92 -0.14 -28.59
C LEU A 88 12.35 -0.46 -28.14
N GLY A 89 13.23 0.52 -28.39
CA GLY A 89 14.63 0.47 -28.07
C GLY A 89 14.89 0.20 -26.60
N THR A 90 15.83 -0.74 -26.40
CA THR A 90 16.79 -0.83 -25.31
C THR A 90 16.99 0.48 -24.56
N ILE A 91 16.71 0.46 -23.26
CA ILE A 91 17.16 1.51 -22.34
C ILE A 91 18.69 1.52 -22.38
N HIS A 92 19.22 2.61 -22.93
CA HIS A 92 20.63 2.92 -23.07
C HIS A 92 21.29 3.02 -21.68
N THR A 93 22.06 1.99 -21.33
CA THR A 93 23.03 2.01 -20.24
C THR A 93 24.14 3.01 -20.56
N LEU A 94 24.12 4.18 -19.92
CA LEU A 94 25.28 5.08 -19.92
C LEU A 94 26.30 4.58 -18.91
N TYR A 95 27.15 3.65 -19.34
CA TYR A 95 28.48 3.45 -18.79
C TYR A 95 29.46 3.39 -19.96
N THR A 96 30.32 4.40 -20.04
CA THR A 96 31.46 4.48 -20.93
C THR A 96 32.40 3.30 -20.66
N GLU A 97 32.75 2.59 -21.73
CA GLU A 97 33.81 1.59 -21.78
C GLU A 97 35.17 2.30 -21.77
N ASP A 98 36.10 1.79 -20.96
CA ASP A 98 37.50 1.64 -21.35
C ASP A 98 38.16 0.55 -20.48
N ASP A 99 38.84 -0.35 -21.19
CA ASP A 99 39.78 -1.41 -20.79
C ASP A 99 39.33 -2.81 -20.28
N LEU A 100 39.28 -3.73 -21.26
CA LEU A 100 40.01 -5.02 -21.35
C LEU A 100 39.49 -6.31 -20.63
N GLU A 101 38.85 -7.13 -21.48
CA GLU A 101 39.09 -8.58 -21.72
C GLU A 101 38.50 -9.68 -20.80
N PRO A 102 38.21 -10.88 -21.37
CA PRO A 102 37.13 -11.78 -20.98
C PRO A 102 37.62 -13.03 -20.22
N CYS A 103 36.71 -13.69 -19.48
CA CYS A 103 36.83 -15.13 -19.27
C CYS A 103 35.48 -15.80 -19.01
N MET A 104 35.28 -16.89 -19.73
CA MET A 104 34.14 -17.79 -19.75
C MET A 104 34.45 -18.99 -18.86
N VAL A 105 33.63 -19.30 -17.85
CA VAL A 105 33.49 -20.67 -17.32
C VAL A 105 32.09 -20.86 -16.71
N THR A 106 31.37 -21.83 -17.24
CA THR A 106 30.09 -22.39 -16.77
C THR A 106 30.26 -23.22 -15.49
N GLN A 107 29.36 -23.07 -14.52
CA GLN A 107 29.00 -24.14 -13.57
C GLN A 107 27.62 -23.92 -12.90
N GLU A 108 26.64 -24.65 -13.43
CA GLU A 108 25.50 -25.36 -12.83
C GLU A 108 24.99 -25.04 -11.38
N ILE A 109 23.71 -24.59 -11.30
CA ILE A 109 22.61 -24.98 -10.37
C ILE A 109 22.66 -24.45 -8.89
N PRO A 110 21.53 -24.17 -8.14
CA PRO A 110 20.08 -24.23 -8.43
C PRO A 110 19.26 -22.93 -8.18
N SER A 111 18.06 -22.93 -8.78
CA SER A 111 16.91 -22.06 -8.51
C SER A 111 16.62 -21.77 -7.04
N GLY A 112 16.44 -20.48 -6.72
CA GLY A 112 15.98 -20.04 -5.40
C GLY A 112 15.86 -18.52 -5.24
N VAL A 113 15.24 -17.82 -6.21
CA VAL A 113 14.85 -16.40 -6.09
C VAL A 113 13.44 -16.37 -5.49
N ARG A 114 13.23 -15.98 -4.23
CA ARG A 114 13.31 -14.64 -3.61
C ARG A 114 12.30 -13.63 -4.20
N GLY A 115 11.47 -13.12 -3.30
CA GLY A 115 10.78 -11.82 -3.44
C GLY A 115 9.33 -11.98 -3.87
N GLN A 116 8.34 -11.98 -2.97
CA GLN A 116 7.80 -10.76 -2.36
C GLN A 116 7.69 -9.59 -3.35
N TYR A 117 6.96 -9.81 -4.42
CA TYR A 117 6.19 -8.76 -5.07
C TYR A 117 5.03 -8.37 -4.15
N LYS A 118 4.95 -7.09 -3.80
CA LYS A 118 3.70 -6.48 -3.36
C LYS A 118 2.78 -6.48 -4.57
N SER A 119 1.81 -7.38 -4.59
CA SER A 119 0.74 -7.35 -5.56
C SER A 119 -0.05 -6.07 -5.34
N PHE A 120 -0.05 -5.24 -6.39
CA PHE A 120 -1.06 -4.25 -6.66
C PHE A 120 -2.45 -4.89 -6.55
N ASP A 121 -3.40 -4.12 -6.06
CA ASP A 121 -4.82 -4.42 -6.01
C ASP A 121 -5.42 -4.04 -7.38
N PRO A 122 -5.93 -4.98 -8.20
CA PRO A 122 -6.60 -4.65 -9.44
C PRO A 122 -7.99 -5.30 -9.46
N GLU A 123 -8.99 -4.65 -8.89
CA GLU A 123 -10.37 -4.88 -9.32
C GLU A 123 -11.28 -3.67 -9.01
N GLU A 124 -10.95 -2.54 -9.62
CA GLU A 124 -11.95 -1.62 -10.14
C GLU A 124 -12.31 -2.12 -11.55
N THR A 125 -13.24 -3.08 -11.64
CA THR A 125 -13.89 -3.41 -12.90
C THR A 125 -15.35 -3.01 -12.77
N LEU A 126 -15.65 -1.86 -13.36
CA LEU A 126 -17.00 -1.39 -13.64
C LEU A 126 -17.76 -2.44 -14.44
N GLN A 127 -18.93 -2.86 -13.93
CA GLN A 127 -20.00 -3.40 -14.74
C GLN A 127 -21.35 -3.06 -14.10
N SER A 128 -22.09 -2.23 -14.81
CA SER A 128 -23.54 -2.03 -14.73
C SER A 128 -24.02 -2.01 -16.19
N PRO A 129 -25.29 -2.29 -16.57
CA PRO A 129 -26.43 -2.85 -15.84
C PRO A 129 -27.04 -4.08 -16.57
N VAL A 130 -27.74 -4.98 -15.86
CA VAL A 130 -28.85 -5.76 -16.46
C VAL A 130 -29.92 -6.06 -15.40
N ASP A 131 -31.13 -5.56 -15.66
CA ASP A 131 -32.36 -5.96 -14.97
C ASP A 131 -32.70 -7.42 -15.33
N LEU A 132 -32.80 -8.30 -14.33
CA LEU A 132 -33.65 -9.48 -14.40
C LEU A 132 -34.28 -9.76 -13.03
N SER A 133 -35.57 -9.45 -12.97
CA SER A 133 -36.50 -9.83 -11.92
C SER A 133 -36.62 -11.35 -11.77
N GLY A 134 -36.67 -11.86 -10.53
CA GLY A 134 -37.17 -13.23 -10.28
C GLY A 134 -36.85 -13.84 -8.92
N ARG A 135 -37.70 -13.53 -7.92
CA ARG A 135 -38.15 -14.42 -6.82
C ARG A 135 -37.15 -15.38 -6.15
N ALA A 136 -36.90 -15.19 -4.85
CA ALA A 136 -37.62 -15.89 -3.76
C ALA A 136 -36.87 -15.75 -2.42
N ASP A 137 -37.53 -15.08 -1.49
CA ASP A 137 -37.48 -15.16 -0.03
C ASP A 137 -36.29 -15.86 0.65
N SER A 138 -35.39 -15.03 1.19
CA SER A 138 -34.65 -15.36 2.42
C SER A 138 -34.72 -14.14 3.34
N PRO A 139 -35.18 -14.27 4.60
CA PRO A 139 -35.34 -13.13 5.48
C PRO A 139 -33.97 -12.55 5.82
N LEU A 140 -33.70 -11.38 5.27
CA LEU A 140 -32.60 -10.52 5.68
C LEU A 140 -32.83 -10.11 7.15
N SER A 141 -31.96 -10.56 8.04
CA SER A 141 -31.93 -10.13 9.44
C SER A 141 -31.87 -8.58 9.52
N PRO A 142 -32.86 -7.90 10.15
CA PRO A 142 -32.94 -6.43 10.15
C PRO A 142 -31.96 -5.72 11.11
N ASP A 143 -31.12 -6.45 11.84
CA ASP A 143 -30.60 -5.93 13.11
C ASP A 143 -29.29 -5.13 13.00
N SER A 144 -28.55 -5.23 11.90
CA SER A 144 -27.24 -4.56 11.82
C SER A 144 -27.33 -3.04 11.61
N SER A 145 -28.51 -2.51 11.24
CA SER A 145 -28.74 -1.05 11.10
C SER A 145 -29.24 -0.41 12.39
N ALA A 146 -29.85 -1.17 13.29
CA ALA A 146 -30.50 -0.64 14.49
C ALA A 146 -29.49 -0.06 15.50
N ASN A 147 -28.31 -0.66 15.64
CA ASN A 147 -27.28 -0.22 16.60
C ASN A 147 -26.56 1.08 16.22
N PHE A 148 -26.65 1.56 14.98
CA PHE A 148 -26.04 2.84 14.58
C PHE A 148 -26.96 4.04 14.83
N LYS A 149 -28.27 3.81 14.96
CA LYS A 149 -29.28 4.88 15.01
C LYS A 149 -29.33 5.59 16.37
N ASN A 150 -28.97 4.90 17.45
CA ASN A 150 -28.93 5.48 18.80
C ASN A 150 -27.66 6.29 19.10
N LEU A 151 -26.74 6.43 18.14
CA LEU A 151 -25.44 7.08 18.36
C LEU A 151 -25.44 8.57 17.98
N ALA A 152 -26.37 8.99 17.12
CA ALA A 152 -26.41 10.35 16.59
C ALA A 152 -26.81 11.41 17.63
N ASP A 153 -27.58 11.01 18.65
CA ASP A 153 -28.06 11.88 19.73
C ASP A 153 -27.25 11.73 21.03
N ALA A 154 -26.19 10.92 21.01
CA ALA A 154 -25.35 10.67 22.19
C ALA A 154 -24.50 11.90 22.55
N SER A 155 -24.26 12.12 23.84
CA SER A 155 -23.39 13.21 24.30
C SER A 155 -21.93 12.99 23.88
N LEU A 156 -21.13 14.06 23.77
CA LEU A 156 -19.69 13.95 23.43
C LEU A 156 -18.92 12.99 24.36
N SER A 157 -19.24 13.01 25.66
CA SER A 157 -18.63 12.11 26.66
C SER A 157 -19.02 10.65 26.41
N GLU A 158 -20.27 10.40 26.04
CA GLU A 158 -20.76 9.06 25.69
C GLU A 158 -20.17 8.57 24.37
N LEU A 159 -20.00 9.44 23.38
CA LEU A 159 -19.28 9.14 22.13
C LEU A 159 -17.83 8.73 22.40
N ILE A 160 -17.11 9.43 23.29
CA ILE A 160 -15.73 9.06 23.66
C ILE A 160 -15.71 7.71 24.40
N LYS A 161 -16.63 7.49 25.34
CA LYS A 161 -16.72 6.22 26.08
C LYS A 161 -16.99 5.04 25.13
N THR A 162 -17.95 5.20 24.22
CA THR A 162 -18.30 4.18 23.22
C THR A 162 -17.16 3.95 22.21
N GLN A 163 -16.41 4.99 21.82
CA GLN A 163 -15.22 4.88 20.98
C GLN A 163 -14.11 4.06 21.66
N ASN A 164 -13.82 4.34 22.93
CA ASN A 164 -12.84 3.59 23.69
C ASN A 164 -13.22 2.11 23.82
N GLN A 165 -14.51 1.83 24.05
CA GLN A 165 -15.03 0.46 24.09
C GLN A 165 -14.85 -0.23 22.72
N ALA A 166 -15.28 0.41 21.63
CA ALA A 166 -15.13 -0.11 20.28
C ALA A 166 -13.65 -0.34 19.88
N LEU A 167 -12.70 0.47 20.37
CA LEU A 167 -11.26 0.24 20.19
C LEU A 167 -10.77 -1.01 20.94
N SER A 168 -11.25 -1.21 22.16
CA SER A 168 -10.96 -2.43 22.95
C SER A 168 -11.50 -3.67 22.25
N ASP A 169 -12.74 -3.62 21.78
CA ASP A 169 -13.39 -4.72 21.07
C ASP A 169 -12.67 -5.03 19.75
N LYS A 170 -12.30 -4.01 18.97
CA LYS A 170 -11.47 -4.17 17.77
C LYS A 170 -10.15 -4.88 18.08
N LYS A 171 -9.50 -4.54 19.20
CA LYS A 171 -8.25 -5.18 19.64
C LYS A 171 -8.48 -6.62 20.10
N ARG A 172 -9.60 -6.92 20.76
CA ARG A 172 -10.00 -8.27 21.16
C ARG A 172 -10.24 -9.15 19.93
N VAL A 173 -11.12 -8.73 19.02
CA VAL A 173 -11.46 -9.49 17.81
C VAL A 173 -10.24 -9.69 16.92
N ARG A 174 -9.38 -8.67 16.76
CA ARG A 174 -8.14 -8.81 16.00
C ARG A 174 -7.18 -9.86 16.58
N ARG A 175 -7.16 -10.04 17.91
CA ARG A 175 -6.36 -11.09 18.55
C ARG A 175 -6.92 -12.47 18.26
N LEU A 176 -8.23 -12.65 18.40
CA LEU A 176 -8.92 -13.90 18.12
C LEU A 176 -8.70 -14.35 16.66
N LEU A 177 -8.97 -13.45 15.71
CA LEU A 177 -8.78 -13.75 14.28
C LEU A 177 -7.31 -14.09 13.96
N LYS A 178 -6.36 -13.40 14.57
CA LYS A 178 -4.94 -13.69 14.37
C LYS A 178 -4.56 -15.06 14.94
N GLU A 179 -5.02 -15.39 16.14
CA GLU A 179 -4.75 -16.70 16.75
C GLU A 179 -5.33 -17.84 15.92
N PHE A 180 -6.55 -17.67 15.40
CA PHE A 180 -7.14 -18.60 14.46
C PHE A 180 -6.32 -18.75 13.18
N GLU A 181 -5.96 -17.64 12.52
CA GLU A 181 -5.15 -17.66 11.29
C GLU A 181 -3.76 -18.29 11.52
N ASP A 182 -3.13 -17.99 12.65
CA ASP A 182 -1.84 -18.54 13.05
C ASP A 182 -1.94 -20.07 13.31
N ASN A 183 -2.99 -20.52 13.99
CA ASN A 183 -3.21 -21.95 14.26
C ASN A 183 -3.58 -22.70 12.98
N PHE A 184 -4.46 -22.13 12.15
CA PHE A 184 -4.81 -22.70 10.85
C PHE A 184 -3.59 -22.85 9.96
N PHE A 185 -2.70 -21.85 9.93
CA PHE A 185 -1.46 -21.92 9.17
C PHE A 185 -0.53 -23.02 9.68
N LYS A 186 -0.41 -23.19 11.00
CA LYS A 186 0.41 -24.27 11.60
C LYS A 186 -0.13 -25.66 11.28
N GLU A 187 -1.44 -25.85 11.30
CA GLU A 187 -2.07 -27.16 11.08
C GLU A 187 -2.18 -27.53 9.60
N LYS A 188 -2.56 -26.58 8.74
CA LYS A 188 -2.83 -26.82 7.31
C LYS A 188 -1.68 -26.45 6.40
N GLY A 189 -0.67 -25.72 6.90
CA GLY A 189 0.47 -25.25 6.11
C GLY A 189 0.13 -24.21 5.04
N ARG A 190 -1.11 -23.72 5.01
CA ARG A 190 -1.61 -22.72 4.05
C ARG A 190 -2.41 -21.64 4.76
N LYS A 191 -2.60 -20.49 4.10
CA LYS A 191 -3.45 -19.42 4.62
C LYS A 191 -4.94 -19.79 4.56
N VAL A 192 -5.72 -19.20 5.47
CA VAL A 192 -7.18 -19.28 5.51
C VAL A 192 -7.76 -18.72 4.21
N GLN A 193 -8.57 -19.52 3.51
CA GLN A 193 -9.35 -19.09 2.34
C GLN A 193 -10.78 -18.73 2.77
N LYS A 194 -11.62 -18.27 1.83
CA LYS A 194 -12.97 -17.78 2.15
C LYS A 194 -13.85 -18.89 2.72
N GLU A 195 -13.67 -20.09 2.19
CA GLU A 195 -14.39 -21.32 2.55
C GLU A 195 -14.03 -21.79 3.96
N ASP A 196 -12.82 -21.48 4.42
CA ASP A 196 -12.32 -21.87 5.75
C ASP A 196 -12.71 -20.88 6.86
N ARG A 197 -13.36 -19.76 6.53
CA ARG A 197 -13.72 -18.73 7.52
C ARG A 197 -14.90 -19.10 8.40
N GLY A 198 -15.68 -20.11 8.01
CA GLY A 198 -16.88 -20.56 8.73
C GLY A 198 -16.72 -20.66 10.26
N PRO A 199 -15.62 -21.24 10.80
CA PRO A 199 -15.39 -21.34 12.24
C PRO A 199 -15.21 -20.00 12.98
N MET A 200 -14.90 -18.90 12.27
CA MET A 200 -14.66 -17.55 12.82
C MET A 200 -15.51 -16.48 12.11
N GLU A 201 -16.61 -16.88 11.47
CA GLU A 201 -17.42 -16.00 10.63
C GLU A 201 -18.01 -14.84 11.44
N ASP A 202 -18.44 -15.12 12.68
CA ASP A 202 -19.00 -14.12 13.58
C ASP A 202 -17.97 -13.07 13.99
N GLU A 203 -16.74 -13.48 14.29
CA GLU A 203 -15.62 -12.60 14.62
C GLU A 203 -15.19 -11.75 13.42
N TYR A 204 -15.15 -12.33 12.22
CA TYR A 204 -14.89 -11.55 10.99
C TYR A 204 -15.97 -10.49 10.76
N ASN A 205 -17.24 -10.86 10.96
CA ASN A 205 -18.35 -9.93 10.85
C ASN A 205 -18.34 -8.88 11.97
N GLU A 206 -17.98 -9.26 13.20
CA GLU A 206 -17.81 -8.35 14.32
C GLU A 206 -16.71 -7.32 14.04
N TYR A 207 -15.55 -7.76 13.54
CA TYR A 207 -14.47 -6.86 13.16
C TYR A 207 -14.92 -5.81 12.13
N LYS A 208 -15.69 -6.24 11.12
CA LYS A 208 -16.27 -5.35 10.10
C LYS A 208 -17.27 -4.37 10.71
N ARG A 209 -18.16 -4.84 11.61
CA ARG A 209 -19.13 -3.99 12.31
C ARG A 209 -18.42 -2.94 13.17
N VAL A 210 -17.48 -3.35 14.02
CA VAL A 210 -16.71 -2.45 14.89
C VAL A 210 -15.88 -1.45 14.09
N LYS A 211 -15.29 -1.86 12.96
CA LYS A 211 -14.56 -0.95 12.07
C LYS A 211 -15.48 0.14 11.49
N LYS A 212 -16.70 -0.22 11.07
CA LYS A 212 -17.71 0.76 10.61
C LYS A 212 -18.17 1.66 11.75
N GLN A 213 -18.38 1.11 12.95
CA GLN A 213 -18.79 1.86 14.14
C GLN A 213 -17.76 2.91 14.55
N LEU A 214 -16.46 2.56 14.55
CA LEU A 214 -15.40 3.53 14.83
C LEU A 214 -15.39 4.68 13.82
N LYS A 215 -15.54 4.39 12.52
CA LYS A 215 -15.62 5.42 11.50
C LYS A 215 -16.79 6.38 11.73
N LEU A 216 -17.95 5.86 12.16
CA LEU A 216 -19.11 6.69 12.50
C LEU A 216 -18.85 7.54 13.73
N LEU A 217 -18.28 6.95 14.79
CA LEU A 217 -17.93 7.67 16.03
C LEU A 217 -16.93 8.79 15.76
N ASP A 218 -15.90 8.54 14.95
CA ASP A 218 -14.91 9.54 14.57
C ASP A 218 -15.58 10.74 13.87
N ALA A 219 -16.49 10.48 12.92
CA ALA A 219 -17.24 11.52 12.21
C ALA A 219 -18.21 12.30 13.12
N LEU A 220 -18.90 11.63 14.05
CA LEU A 220 -19.79 12.28 15.01
C LEU A 220 -19.01 13.17 15.98
N MET A 221 -17.84 12.71 16.45
CA MET A 221 -16.96 13.50 17.31
C MET A 221 -16.40 14.74 16.58
N GLU A 222 -15.99 14.59 15.32
CA GLU A 222 -15.55 15.71 14.47
C GLU A 222 -16.67 16.76 14.28
N LYS A 223 -17.92 16.31 14.11
CA LYS A 223 -19.09 17.19 14.06
C LYS A 223 -19.28 17.97 15.37
N HIS A 224 -19.19 17.30 16.53
CA HIS A 224 -19.31 17.98 17.83
C HIS A 224 -18.20 19.03 18.03
N GLN A 225 -16.96 18.71 17.66
CA GLN A 225 -15.83 19.65 17.74
C GLN A 225 -16.02 20.87 16.83
N SER A 226 -16.59 20.65 15.64
CA SER A 226 -16.90 21.74 14.70
C SER A 226 -17.97 22.68 15.26
N GLN A 227 -19.01 22.14 15.90
CA GLN A 227 -20.09 22.95 16.52
C GLN A 227 -19.61 23.79 17.71
N THR A 228 -18.71 23.27 18.55
CA THR A 228 -18.15 24.04 19.67
C THR A 228 -17.26 25.19 19.21
N ASN A 229 -16.58 25.04 18.07
CA ASN A 229 -15.70 26.08 17.54
C ASN A 229 -16.45 27.22 16.84
N THR A 230 -17.64 26.94 16.28
CA THR A 230 -18.47 27.95 15.59
C THR A 230 -19.28 28.85 16.53
N GLY A 231 -19.31 28.57 17.84
CA GLY A 231 -20.08 29.36 18.83
C GLY A 231 -19.29 30.42 19.60
N VAL A 232 -18.02 30.67 19.23
CA VAL A 232 -17.10 31.58 19.97
C VAL A 232 -16.72 32.81 19.12
N THR A 233 -17.62 33.32 18.28
CA THR A 233 -17.43 34.59 17.55
C THR A 233 -18.60 35.52 17.86
#